data_AF-A0A847D1J3-F1
#
_entry.id   AF-A0A847D1J3-F1
#
_cell.length_a   1.000
_cell.length_b   1.000
_cell.length_c   1.000
_cell.angle_alpha   90.00
_cell.angle_beta   90.00
_cell.angle_gamma   90.00
#
_symmetry.space_group_name_H-M   'P 1'
#
loop_
_entity.id
_entity.type
_entity.pdbx_description
1 polymer ?
#
loop_
_entity_poly.entity_id
_entity_poly.type
_entity_poly.pdbx_seq_one_letter_code
_entity_poly.pdbx_strand_id
1 'polypeptide(L)'
;MDSVKDILSQLKTNIPQEKKKDSQQELFDVNLLQTNPKKIFGDKGKYVTTEYQRFGLRIAGKLDDKKRITMYIKWAKTKPRAILETALRFVSDYPNAQNKFKLFMWKVKQLENERQETKQKDTK
;
A
#
# COMPACT_ATOMS: atom_id res chain seq x y z
N MET A 1 -58.97 9.12 29.32
CA MET A 1 -59.03 7.78 28.70
C MET A 1 -58.52 7.95 27.30
N ASP A 2 -57.39 7.34 26.95
CA ASP A 2 -56.84 7.48 25.61
C ASP A 2 -57.80 6.84 24.61
N SER A 3 -58.10 7.58 23.54
CA SER A 3 -59.05 7.12 22.53
C SER A 3 -58.49 5.87 21.85
N VAL A 4 -59.35 4.88 21.59
CA VAL A 4 -59.00 3.67 20.82
C VAL A 4 -58.31 4.03 19.50
N LYS A 5 -58.62 5.21 18.95
CA LYS A 5 -58.00 5.76 17.73
C LYS A 5 -56.53 6.18 17.90
N ASP A 6 -56.15 6.66 19.09
CA ASP A 6 -54.77 7.03 19.42
C ASP A 6 -53.91 5.80 19.70
N ILE A 7 -54.50 4.76 20.27
CA ILE A 7 -53.83 3.46 20.45
C ILE A 7 -53.57 2.83 19.08
N LEU A 8 -54.55 2.89 18.17
CA LEU A 8 -54.41 2.42 16.79
C LEU A 8 -53.37 3.22 15.98
N SER A 9 -53.26 4.53 16.18
CA SER A 9 -52.27 5.36 15.48
C SER A 9 -50.85 5.08 15.98
N GLN A 10 -50.68 4.89 17.29
CA GLN A 10 -49.41 4.49 17.92
C GLN A 10 -48.96 3.07 17.50
N LEU A 11 -49.90 2.15 17.31
CA LEU A 11 -49.62 0.83 16.75
C LEU A 11 -49.14 0.92 15.30
N LYS A 12 -49.76 1.80 14.49
CA LYS A 12 -49.41 1.97 13.07
C LYS A 12 -48.04 2.65 12.87
N THR A 13 -47.61 3.50 13.79
CA THR A 13 -46.27 4.12 13.76
C THR A 13 -45.14 3.15 14.11
N ASN A 14 -45.45 2.06 14.83
CA ASN A 14 -44.46 1.08 15.29
C ASN A 14 -44.31 -0.15 14.37
N ILE A 15 -45.03 -0.21 13.24
CA ILE A 15 -44.82 -1.25 12.23
C ILE A 15 -43.71 -0.76 11.29
N PRO A 16 -42.56 -1.44 11.20
CA PRO A 16 -41.57 -1.13 10.18
C PRO A 16 -42.22 -1.28 8.81
N GLN A 17 -42.28 -0.19 8.04
CA GLN A 17 -42.69 -0.26 6.64
C GLN A 17 -41.61 -1.05 5.90
N GLU A 18 -41.83 -2.35 5.70
CA GLU A 18 -41.01 -3.14 4.79
C GLU A 18 -41.18 -2.56 3.38
N LYS A 19 -40.23 -1.72 2.97
CA LYS A 19 -40.11 -1.31 1.58
C LYS A 19 -40.00 -2.58 0.76
N LYS A 20 -40.95 -2.84 -0.15
CA LYS A 20 -40.83 -3.91 -1.14
C LYS A 20 -39.52 -3.69 -1.89
N LYS A 21 -38.55 -4.58 -1.66
CA LYS A 21 -37.24 -4.54 -2.31
C LYS A 21 -37.35 -5.35 -3.59
N ASP A 22 -37.16 -4.70 -4.73
CA ASP A 22 -37.08 -5.39 -6.01
C ASP A 22 -35.82 -6.26 -6.01
N SER A 23 -36.00 -7.55 -6.31
CA SER A 23 -34.99 -8.62 -6.28
C SER A 23 -33.71 -8.30 -7.07
N GLN A 24 -33.79 -7.38 -8.03
CA GLN A 24 -32.68 -6.98 -8.87
C GLN A 24 -31.68 -6.03 -8.17
N GLN A 25 -32.09 -5.35 -7.09
CA GLN A 25 -31.22 -4.45 -6.32
C GLN A 25 -30.24 -5.21 -5.41
N GLU A 26 -30.51 -6.48 -5.09
CA GLU A 26 -29.65 -7.29 -4.21
C GLU A 26 -28.34 -7.73 -4.88
N LEU A 27 -28.32 -7.86 -6.21
CA LEU A 27 -27.14 -8.33 -6.95
C LEU A 27 -26.07 -7.25 -7.13
N PHE A 28 -26.44 -5.97 -7.04
CA PHE A 28 -25.54 -4.83 -7.27
C PHE A 28 -25.69 -3.77 -6.17
N ASP A 29 -25.67 -4.18 -4.91
CA ASP A 29 -25.61 -3.27 -3.77
C ASP A 29 -24.25 -2.54 -3.73
N VAL A 30 -24.18 -1.37 -4.37
CA VAL A 30 -22.99 -0.51 -4.39
C VAL A 30 -22.52 -0.10 -2.99
N ASN A 31 -23.43 -0.10 -2.01
CA ASN A 31 -23.14 0.19 -0.60
C ASN A 31 -22.56 -1.01 0.16
N LEU A 32 -22.80 -2.24 -0.31
CA LEU A 32 -22.21 -3.48 0.21
C LEU A 32 -20.82 -3.74 -0.40
N LEU A 33 -20.53 -3.14 -1.57
CA LEU A 33 -19.21 -3.23 -2.17
C LEU A 33 -18.17 -2.81 -1.14
N GLN A 34 -17.33 -3.78 -0.76
CA GLN A 34 -16.23 -3.63 0.18
C GLN A 34 -15.18 -2.60 -0.28
N THR A 35 -15.36 -1.97 -1.43
CA THR A 35 -14.45 -1.05 -2.11
C THR A 35 -14.17 0.25 -1.37
N ASN A 36 -14.67 0.45 -0.14
CA ASN A 36 -14.14 1.49 0.73
C ASN A 36 -12.75 1.06 1.27
N PRO A 37 -11.63 1.64 0.80
CA PRO A 37 -10.29 1.22 1.21
C PRO A 37 -10.08 1.35 2.73
N LYS A 38 -10.78 2.27 3.40
CA LYS A 38 -10.73 2.41 4.87
C LYS A 38 -11.29 1.18 5.60
N LYS A 39 -12.30 0.50 5.04
CA LYS A 39 -12.84 -0.75 5.61
C LYS A 39 -11.94 -1.96 5.31
N ILE A 40 -11.30 -2.01 4.14
CA ILE A 40 -10.43 -3.14 3.74
C ILE A 40 -9.11 -3.15 4.53
N PHE A 41 -8.45 -2.00 4.64
CA PHE A 41 -7.11 -1.90 5.22
C PHE A 41 -7.11 -1.45 6.70
N GLY A 42 -8.24 -0.99 7.22
CA GLY A 42 -8.33 -0.37 8.55
C GLY A 42 -7.31 0.76 8.71
N ASP A 43 -6.79 0.95 9.92
CA ASP A 43 -5.68 1.88 10.19
C ASP A 43 -4.32 1.36 9.72
N LYS A 44 -4.24 0.10 9.26
CA LYS A 44 -3.01 -0.60 8.87
C LYS A 44 -2.61 -0.18 7.44
N GLY A 45 -2.22 1.08 7.31
CA GLY A 45 -1.83 1.67 6.03
C GLY A 45 -1.69 3.18 6.04
N LYS A 46 -2.06 3.85 7.15
CA LYS A 46 -2.14 5.32 7.23
C LYS A 46 -0.84 6.07 6.89
N TYR A 47 0.32 5.41 7.01
CA TYR A 47 1.63 6.03 6.79
C TYR A 47 2.31 5.65 5.46
N VAL A 48 1.71 4.77 4.66
CA VAL A 48 2.24 4.35 3.36
C VAL A 48 1.25 4.76 2.28
N THR A 49 1.41 5.98 1.80
CA THR A 49 0.51 6.58 0.80
C THR A 49 1.06 6.48 -0.62
N THR A 50 2.37 6.36 -0.78
CA THR A 50 3.05 6.41 -2.08
C THR A 50 3.79 5.12 -2.41
N GLU A 51 4.00 4.88 -3.69
CA GLU A 51 4.74 3.72 -4.20
C GLU A 51 6.16 3.68 -3.64
N TYR A 52 6.88 4.81 -3.66
CA TYR A 52 8.26 4.86 -3.19
C TYR A 52 8.39 4.61 -1.67
N GLN A 53 7.37 4.97 -0.86
CA GLN A 53 7.34 4.59 0.57
C GLN A 53 7.22 3.08 0.72
N ARG A 54 6.29 2.46 -0.02
CA ARG A 54 6.11 1.00 -0.02
C ARG A 54 7.37 0.30 -0.51
N PHE A 55 8.05 0.85 -1.51
CA PHE A 55 9.29 0.28 -2.04
C PHE A 55 10.46 0.43 -1.05
N GLY A 56 10.62 1.59 -0.42
CA GLY A 56 11.63 1.79 0.61
C GLY A 56 11.46 0.82 1.78
N LEU A 57 10.22 0.58 2.22
CA LEU A 57 9.90 -0.43 3.22
C LEU A 57 10.21 -1.86 2.74
N ARG A 58 9.93 -2.17 1.47
CA ARG A 58 10.29 -3.46 0.86
C ARG A 58 11.80 -3.68 0.87
N ILE A 59 12.60 -2.68 0.49
CA ILE A 59 14.07 -2.74 0.52
C ILE A 59 14.54 -3.02 1.96
N ALA A 60 14.05 -2.25 2.92
CA ALA A 60 14.39 -2.42 4.33
C ALA A 60 14.08 -3.84 4.84
N GLY A 61 12.90 -4.38 4.48
CA GLY A 61 12.51 -5.74 4.85
C GLY A 61 13.37 -6.82 4.18
N LYS A 62 13.73 -6.65 2.90
CA LYS A 62 14.59 -7.62 2.18
C LYS A 62 16.02 -7.65 2.71
N LEU A 63 16.53 -6.51 3.16
CA LEU A 63 17.88 -6.40 3.74
C LEU A 63 17.90 -6.67 5.26
N ASP A 64 16.73 -6.89 5.86
CA ASP A 64 16.52 -6.96 7.31
C ASP A 64 17.09 -5.73 8.08
N ASP A 65 17.05 -4.55 7.44
CA ASP A 65 17.54 -3.29 8.01
C ASP A 65 16.39 -2.29 8.24
N LYS A 66 15.65 -2.52 9.32
CA LYS A 66 14.56 -1.64 9.74
C LYS A 66 15.07 -0.28 10.27
N LYS A 67 16.33 -0.20 10.72
CA LYS A 67 16.89 1.03 11.30
C LYS A 67 17.05 2.14 10.26
N ARG A 68 17.24 1.78 8.99
CA ARG A 68 17.49 2.72 7.89
C ARG A 68 16.32 2.90 6.91
N ILE A 69 15.09 2.59 7.33
CA ILE A 69 13.87 2.72 6.50
C ILE A 69 13.77 4.09 5.82
N THR A 70 13.99 5.17 6.56
CA THR A 70 13.88 6.55 6.04
C THR A 70 14.84 6.81 4.88
N MET A 71 16.06 6.31 4.97
CA MET A 71 17.06 6.40 3.92
C MET A 71 16.65 5.60 2.68
N TYR A 72 16.12 4.39 2.85
CA TYR A 72 15.63 3.59 1.72
C TYR A 72 14.42 4.22 1.02
N ILE A 73 13.50 4.83 1.78
CA ILE A 73 12.37 5.60 1.23
C ILE A 73 12.90 6.81 0.44
N LYS A 74 13.88 7.54 0.98
CA LYS A 74 14.51 8.66 0.27
C LYS A 74 15.14 8.19 -1.04
N TRP A 75 15.90 7.10 -1.02
CA TRP A 75 16.52 6.53 -2.21
C TRP A 75 15.50 6.05 -3.24
N ALA A 76 14.43 5.39 -2.80
CA ALA A 76 13.33 4.98 -3.67
C ALA A 76 12.67 6.18 -4.37
N LYS A 77 12.63 7.35 -3.72
CA LYS A 77 12.10 8.58 -4.30
C LYS A 77 13.07 9.25 -5.29
N THR A 78 14.38 9.20 -5.02
CA THR A 78 15.38 10.00 -5.75
C THR A 78 16.16 9.23 -6.82
N LYS A 79 16.40 7.94 -6.61
CA LYS A 79 17.24 7.10 -7.49
C LYS A 79 16.36 6.33 -8.49
N PRO A 80 16.87 6.01 -9.70
CA PRO A 80 16.16 5.17 -10.65
C PRO A 80 15.84 3.80 -10.06
N ARG A 81 14.60 3.35 -10.24
CA ARG A 81 14.12 2.08 -9.70
C ARG A 81 14.95 0.88 -10.16
N ALA A 82 15.32 0.85 -11.44
CA ALA A 82 16.11 -0.24 -12.03
C ALA A 82 17.42 -0.49 -11.27
N ILE A 83 18.09 0.57 -10.80
CA ILE A 83 19.34 0.45 -10.04
C ILE A 83 19.10 -0.23 -8.69
N LEU A 84 18.08 0.20 -7.96
CA LEU A 84 17.76 -0.34 -6.64
C LEU A 84 17.27 -1.79 -6.72
N GLU A 85 16.46 -2.13 -7.73
CA GLU A 85 16.00 -3.51 -7.93
C GLU A 85 17.13 -4.45 -8.34
N THR A 86 18.01 -4.01 -9.23
CA THR A 86 19.19 -4.79 -9.64
C THR A 86 20.11 -5.04 -8.45
N ALA A 87 20.37 -4.02 -7.64
CA ALA A 87 21.17 -4.17 -6.42
C ALA A 87 20.50 -5.09 -5.39
N LEU A 88 19.18 -5.03 -5.21
CA LEU A 88 18.45 -5.95 -4.34
C LEU A 88 18.53 -7.39 -4.81
N ARG A 89 18.40 -7.62 -6.12
CA ARG A 89 18.52 -8.95 -6.73
C ARG A 89 19.91 -9.51 -6.48
N PHE A 90 20.96 -8.73 -6.73
CA PHE A 90 22.34 -9.11 -6.45
C PHE A 90 22.54 -9.52 -4.98
N VAL A 91 22.01 -8.75 -4.01
CA VAL A 91 22.16 -9.09 -2.59
C VAL A 91 21.38 -10.36 -2.20
N SER A 92 20.31 -10.68 -2.93
CA SER A 92 19.52 -11.89 -2.66
C SER A 92 20.32 -13.17 -2.92
N ASP A 93 21.32 -13.12 -3.78
CA ASP A 93 22.23 -14.23 -4.07
C ASP A 93 23.22 -14.50 -2.91
N TYR A 94 23.32 -13.60 -1.93
CA TYR A 94 24.21 -13.71 -0.76
C TYR A 94 23.45 -13.74 0.57
N PRO A 95 22.72 -14.82 0.88
CA PRO A 95 21.90 -14.91 2.09
C PRO A 95 22.71 -14.86 3.39
N ASN A 96 23.95 -15.34 3.38
CA ASN A 96 24.85 -15.42 4.53
C ASN A 96 25.80 -14.21 4.66
N ALA A 97 25.62 -13.17 3.85
CA ALA A 97 26.46 -11.97 3.94
C ALA A 97 26.32 -11.31 5.32
N GLN A 98 27.45 -11.07 6.00
CA GLN A 98 27.48 -10.45 7.33
C GLN A 98 26.77 -9.08 7.37
N ASN A 99 26.90 -8.29 6.29
CA ASN A 99 26.33 -6.95 6.22
C ASN A 99 25.65 -6.72 4.86
N LYS A 100 24.44 -7.28 4.69
CA LYS A 100 23.61 -7.12 3.48
C LYS A 100 23.41 -5.66 3.09
N PHE A 101 23.26 -4.76 4.06
CA PHE A 101 23.11 -3.33 3.79
C PHE A 101 24.35 -2.71 3.13
N LYS A 102 25.57 -3.08 3.56
CA LYS A 102 26.82 -2.56 2.98
C LYS A 102 26.97 -3.06 1.54
N LEU A 103 26.70 -4.35 1.33
CA LEU A 103 26.74 -4.98 0.02
C LEU A 103 25.75 -4.31 -0.95
N PHE A 104 24.53 -4.04 -0.47
CA PHE A 104 23.52 -3.29 -1.22
C PHE A 104 24.01 -1.89 -1.61
N MET A 105 24.50 -1.11 -0.64
CA MET A 105 24.99 0.25 -0.90
C MET A 105 26.15 0.27 -1.88
N TRP A 106 27.11 -0.64 -1.71
CA TRP A 106 28.23 -0.80 -2.62
C TRP A 106 27.75 -1.09 -4.04
N LYS A 107 26.81 -2.04 -4.19
CA LYS A 107 26.29 -2.40 -5.52
C LYS A 107 25.50 -1.26 -6.17
N VAL A 108 24.69 -0.52 -5.39
CA VAL A 108 24.00 0.68 -5.88
C VAL A 108 25.01 1.70 -6.41
N LYS A 109 26.09 1.97 -5.68
CA LYS A 109 27.15 2.91 -6.11
C LYS A 109 27.85 2.43 -7.38
N GLN A 110 28.16 1.14 -7.48
CA GLN A 110 28.76 0.56 -8.68
C GLN A 110 27.86 0.78 -9.91
N LEU A 111 26.57 0.41 -9.82
CA LEU A 111 25.60 0.56 -10.91
C LEU A 111 25.38 2.03 -11.32
N GLU A 112 25.44 2.94 -10.35
CA GLU A 112 25.36 4.39 -10.64
C GLU A 112 26.56 4.86 -11.45
N ASN A 113 27.77 4.42 -11.11
CA ASN A 113 28.99 4.77 -11.84
C ASN A 113 28.95 4.22 -13.27
N GLU A 114 28.61 2.94 -13.43
CA GLU A 114 28.47 2.29 -14.75
C GLU A 114 27.50 3.07 -15.65
N ARG A 115 26.37 3.52 -15.09
CA ARG A 115 25.38 4.33 -15.83
C ARG A 115 25.91 5.71 -16.24
N GLN A 116 26.80 6.32 -15.46
CA GLN A 116 27.41 7.59 -15.83
C GLN A 116 28.47 7.40 -16.92
N GLU A 117 29.25 6.33 -16.85
CA GLU A 117 30.25 5.99 -17.86
C GLU A 117 29.61 5.72 -19.23
N THR A 118 28.49 4.99 -19.28
CA THR A 118 27.77 4.75 -20.54
C THR A 118 27.30 6.07 -21.17
N LYS A 119 26.69 6.95 -20.36
CA LYS A 119 26.27 8.28 -20.85
C LYS A 119 27.40 9.11 -21.43
N GLN A 120 28.59 9.06 -20.81
CA GLN A 120 29.76 9.79 -21.31
C GLN A 120 30.28 9.24 -22.63
N LYS A 121 30.20 7.92 -22.84
CA LYS A 121 30.55 7.28 -24.12
C LYS A 121 29.57 7.64 -25.23
N ASP A 122 28.27 7.68 -24.91
CA ASP A 122 27.23 7.99 -25.89
C ASP A 122 27.24 9.47 -26.33
N THR A 123 27.87 10.35 -25.54
CA THR A 123 27.95 11.80 -25.81
C THR A 123 29.25 12.19 -26.54
N LYS A 124 30.21 11.27 -26.67
CA LYS A 124 31.48 11.48 -27.40
C LYS A 124 31.41 10.88 -28.79
#